data_AF-A0A176JAB9-F1
#
_entry.id   AF-A0A176JAB9-F1
#
_cell.length_a   1.000
_cell.length_b   1.000
_cell.length_c   1.000
_cell.angle_alpha   90.00
_cell.angle_beta   90.00
_cell.angle_gamma   90.00
#
_symmetry.space_group_name_H-M   'P 1'
#
loop_
_entity.id
_entity.type
_entity.pdbx_description
1 polymer ?
#
loop_
_entity_poly.entity_id
_entity_poly.type
_entity_poly.pdbx_seq_one_letter_code
_entity_poly.pdbx_strand_id
1 'polypeptide(L)'
;MVIKGLILKELRQSAVIIAVSMIILIGNMPFILWEDYSSFITNRISGPYEFDFSSKFFMGIILIIAFSLAVGFLGSEKQRGSMDFTLALPYSRSTIFWTKWFTGICIIVVSMLISYGITLLQLSLYHGTAINGSFLHYFCMTGVSLIMVFTLVFAAGCMTGTSLAQGIVAISTAMLPLLVVGVVVMNLYPFMEHPPSSLVNLSEEMAIFLAPSYFAYAKELSYTQMLAPLFMTLVYLIIGYASFLKQPMERNGYFFSWKQLNLPVFIIVVLLGTLGFGGISYGSSNSITGYVIGLLIGAGIGGTLGYFLIYKKAKL
;
A
#
# COMPACT_ATOMS: atom_id res chain seq x y z
N MET A 1 -22.61 -0.05 26.39
CA MET A 1 -21.62 0.74 27.18
C MET A 1 -20.17 0.31 26.92
N VAL A 2 -19.90 -0.98 26.69
CA VAL A 2 -18.53 -1.56 26.61
C VAL A 2 -17.73 -1.13 25.36
N ILE A 3 -18.32 -1.06 24.16
CA ILE A 3 -17.61 -0.72 22.90
C ILE A 3 -16.98 0.69 22.89
N LYS A 4 -17.63 1.66 23.56
CA LYS A 4 -17.14 3.04 23.64
C LYS A 4 -15.77 3.13 24.34
N GLY A 5 -15.53 2.29 25.35
CA GLY A 5 -14.27 2.25 26.07
C GLY A 5 -13.11 1.78 25.19
N LEU A 6 -13.36 0.80 24.30
CA LEU A 6 -12.35 0.30 23.38
C LEU A 6 -11.95 1.35 22.35
N ILE A 7 -12.93 2.03 21.73
CA ILE A 7 -12.65 3.10 20.76
C ILE A 7 -11.85 4.23 21.41
N LEU A 8 -12.25 4.67 22.61
CA LEU A 8 -11.58 5.77 23.30
C LEU A 8 -10.13 5.42 23.69
N LYS A 9 -9.90 4.16 24.07
CA LYS A 9 -8.55 3.63 24.32
C LYS A 9 -7.71 3.69 23.04
N GLU A 10 -8.20 3.17 21.92
CA GLU A 10 -7.49 3.17 20.65
C GLU A 10 -7.12 4.59 20.21
N LEU A 11 -8.08 5.52 20.29
CA LEU A 11 -7.85 6.92 19.96
C LEU A 11 -6.78 7.56 20.84
N ARG A 12 -6.76 7.29 22.15
CA ARG A 12 -5.77 7.87 23.06
C ARG A 12 -4.38 7.27 22.83
N GLN A 13 -4.30 5.96 22.61
CA GLN A 13 -3.04 5.24 22.47
C GLN A 13 -2.30 5.58 21.17
N SER A 14 -3.05 5.85 20.10
CA SER A 14 -2.52 6.17 18.77
C SER A 14 -2.71 7.64 18.39
N ALA A 15 -3.09 8.51 19.34
CA ALA A 15 -3.48 9.90 19.12
C ALA A 15 -2.50 10.69 18.24
N VAL A 16 -1.20 10.54 18.47
CA VAL A 16 -0.16 11.27 17.72
C VAL A 16 -0.15 10.84 16.24
N ILE A 17 -0.21 9.53 15.97
CA ILE A 17 -0.21 9.00 14.60
C ILE A 17 -1.50 9.40 13.88
N ILE A 18 -2.63 9.36 14.59
CA ILE A 18 -3.91 9.83 14.07
C ILE A 18 -3.86 11.31 13.73
N ALA A 19 -3.37 12.17 14.64
CA ALA A 19 -3.32 13.61 14.41
C ALA A 19 -2.41 13.96 13.23
N VAL A 20 -1.20 13.38 13.17
CA VAL A 20 -0.25 13.62 12.08
C VAL A 20 -0.81 13.16 10.74
N SER A 21 -1.38 11.95 10.68
CA SER A 21 -2.00 11.46 9.44
C SER A 21 -3.19 12.33 9.01
N MET A 22 -4.06 12.74 9.94
CA MET A 22 -5.18 13.63 9.63
C MET A 22 -4.70 14.96 9.05
N ILE A 23 -3.72 15.61 9.68
CA ILE A 23 -3.21 16.91 9.24
C ILE A 23 -2.70 16.81 7.80
N ILE A 24 -1.90 15.79 7.50
CA ILE A 24 -1.31 15.67 6.16
C ILE A 24 -2.36 15.29 5.12
N LEU A 25 -3.27 14.36 5.42
CA LEU A 25 -4.37 13.98 4.52
C LEU A 25 -5.29 15.16 4.21
N ILE A 26 -5.61 15.99 5.23
CA ILE A 26 -6.44 17.18 5.06
C ILE A 26 -5.73 18.22 4.21
N GLY A 27 -4.47 18.53 4.55
CA GLY A 27 -3.71 19.64 3.96
C GLY A 27 -3.20 19.39 2.56
N ASN A 28 -3.08 18.13 2.12
CA ASN A 28 -2.37 17.82 0.88
C ASN A 28 -2.97 18.46 -0.38
N MET A 29 -4.25 18.20 -0.68
CA MET A 29 -4.87 18.78 -1.88
C MET A 29 -4.99 20.31 -1.82
N PRO A 30 -5.41 20.92 -0.69
CA PRO A 30 -5.44 22.37 -0.57
C PRO A 30 -4.08 23.04 -0.80
N PHE A 31 -3.01 22.39 -0.35
CA PHE A 31 -1.65 22.89 -0.53
C PHE A 31 -1.21 22.82 -1.99
N ILE A 32 -1.45 21.69 -2.68
CA ILE A 32 -1.11 21.52 -4.09
C ILE A 32 -1.82 22.55 -4.96
N LEU A 33 -3.12 22.76 -4.70
CA LEU A 33 -3.93 23.71 -5.45
C LEU A 33 -3.47 25.15 -5.21
N TRP A 34 -3.04 25.48 -4.00
CA TRP A 34 -2.45 26.78 -3.67
C TRP A 34 -1.11 27.01 -4.38
N GLU A 35 -0.21 26.01 -4.39
CA GLU A 35 1.08 26.09 -5.06
C GLU A 35 0.93 26.33 -6.57
N ASP A 36 0.03 25.57 -7.20
CA ASP A 36 -0.22 25.66 -8.64
C ASP A 36 -0.82 27.01 -9.03
N TYR A 37 -1.78 27.50 -8.24
CA TYR A 37 -2.37 28.82 -8.44
C TYR A 37 -1.36 29.96 -8.23
N SER A 38 -0.49 29.85 -7.22
CA SER A 38 0.58 30.82 -7.01
C SER A 38 1.56 30.87 -8.19
N SER A 39 1.89 29.70 -8.77
CA SER A 39 2.71 29.60 -9.98
C SER A 39 2.03 30.23 -11.19
N PHE A 40 0.72 30.00 -11.37
CA PHE A 40 -0.08 30.61 -12.43
C PHE A 40 -0.06 32.15 -12.39
N ILE A 41 -0.26 32.74 -11.21
CA ILE A 41 -0.18 34.20 -11.02
C ILE A 41 1.21 34.72 -11.35
N THR A 42 2.24 34.04 -10.84
CA THR A 42 3.64 34.48 -10.98
C THR A 42 4.10 34.45 -12.44
N ASN A 43 3.69 33.44 -13.20
CA ASN A 43 4.04 33.27 -14.60
C ASN A 43 3.19 34.13 -15.56
N ARG A 44 2.22 34.90 -15.05
CA ARG A 44 1.33 35.79 -15.83
C ARG A 44 0.72 35.09 -17.05
N ILE A 45 0.30 33.84 -16.89
CA ILE A 45 -0.28 33.05 -17.98
C ILE A 45 -1.59 33.72 -18.39
N SER A 46 -1.75 34.02 -19.67
CA SER A 46 -2.98 34.61 -20.22
C SER A 46 -4.05 33.54 -20.39
N GLY A 47 -5.13 33.61 -19.64
CA GLY A 47 -6.27 32.68 -19.74
C GLY A 47 -7.00 32.48 -18.41
N PRO A 48 -8.10 31.71 -18.38
CA PRO A 48 -8.68 31.19 -17.15
C PRO A 48 -7.69 30.24 -16.46
N TYR A 49 -7.76 30.14 -15.13
CA TYR A 49 -6.96 29.16 -14.39
C TYR A 49 -7.54 27.75 -14.64
N GLU A 50 -6.73 26.86 -15.20
CA GLU A 50 -7.11 25.46 -15.39
C GLU A 50 -6.28 24.59 -14.44
N PHE A 51 -6.97 23.84 -13.59
CA PHE A 51 -6.32 22.84 -12.75
C PHE A 51 -6.66 21.45 -13.27
N ASP A 52 -5.63 20.71 -13.63
CA ASP A 52 -5.75 19.32 -14.08
C ASP A 52 -5.50 18.36 -12.91
N PHE A 53 -6.55 17.64 -12.53
CA PHE A 53 -6.49 16.63 -11.47
C PHE A 53 -5.82 15.32 -11.90
N SER A 54 -5.54 15.12 -13.19
CA SER A 54 -4.97 13.88 -13.72
C SER A 54 -3.44 13.80 -13.66
N SER A 55 -2.74 14.94 -13.61
CA SER A 55 -1.31 15.01 -13.93
C SER A 55 -0.34 15.07 -12.74
N LYS A 56 -0.79 14.85 -11.49
CA LYS A 56 0.06 15.13 -10.31
C LYS A 56 0.63 13.89 -9.61
N PHE A 57 1.95 13.78 -9.75
CA PHE A 57 2.95 12.89 -9.12
C PHE A 57 2.86 12.73 -7.57
N PHE A 58 2.01 13.50 -6.86
CA PHE A 58 2.03 13.58 -5.40
C PHE A 58 1.16 12.52 -4.67
N MET A 59 0.57 11.56 -5.39
CA MET A 59 -0.21 10.49 -4.77
C MET A 59 0.64 9.58 -3.84
N GLY A 60 1.95 9.49 -4.09
CA GLY A 60 2.87 8.65 -3.31
C GLY A 60 2.96 9.02 -1.82
N ILE A 61 3.01 10.32 -1.48
CA ILE A 61 3.13 10.76 -0.07
C ILE A 61 1.87 10.42 0.73
N ILE A 62 0.69 10.57 0.12
CA ILE A 62 -0.60 10.21 0.74
C ILE A 62 -0.64 8.72 1.09
N LEU A 63 -0.11 7.88 0.19
CA LEU A 63 -0.08 6.44 0.37
C LEU A 63 0.90 6.01 1.48
N ILE A 64 2.04 6.69 1.59
CA ILE A 64 2.98 6.50 2.72
C ILE A 64 2.29 6.83 4.05
N ILE A 65 1.39 7.82 4.07
CA ILE A 65 0.65 8.18 5.28
C ILE A 65 -0.37 7.09 5.65
N ALA A 66 -1.16 6.59 4.69
CA ALA A 66 -2.05 5.46 4.93
C ALA A 66 -1.29 4.20 5.39
N PHE A 67 -0.10 3.96 4.82
CA PHE A 67 0.80 2.90 5.23
C PHE A 67 1.26 3.07 6.68
N SER A 68 1.78 4.25 7.03
CA SER A 68 2.26 4.55 8.39
C SER A 68 1.14 4.48 9.44
N LEU A 69 -0.08 4.90 9.10
CA LEU A 69 -1.28 4.77 9.94
C LEU A 69 -1.54 3.29 10.29
N ALA A 70 -1.53 2.40 9.29
CA ALA A 70 -1.74 0.97 9.50
C ALA A 70 -0.63 0.30 10.32
N VAL A 71 0.63 0.70 10.11
CA VAL A 71 1.76 0.25 10.95
C VAL A 71 1.61 0.75 12.39
N GLY A 72 1.13 1.99 12.56
CA GLY A 72 0.84 2.57 13.87
C GLY A 72 -0.18 1.75 14.66
N PHE A 73 -1.30 1.37 14.04
CA PHE A 73 -2.37 0.66 14.76
C PHE A 73 -2.05 -0.75 15.21
N LEU A 74 -1.12 -1.44 14.55
CA LEU A 74 -0.86 -2.85 14.84
C LEU A 74 0.62 -3.16 15.08
N GLY A 75 1.49 -2.79 14.15
CA GLY A 75 2.93 -3.06 14.24
C GLY A 75 3.57 -2.36 15.43
N SER A 76 3.28 -1.08 15.63
CA SER A 76 3.81 -0.30 16.75
C SER A 76 3.23 -0.77 18.09
N GLU A 77 1.98 -1.22 18.10
CA GLU A 77 1.30 -1.73 19.29
C GLU A 77 1.89 -3.06 19.77
N LYS A 78 2.26 -3.94 18.83
CA LYS A 78 2.95 -5.21 19.10
C LYS A 78 4.35 -4.98 19.66
N GLN A 79 5.10 -4.02 19.11
CA GLN A 79 6.45 -3.68 19.62
C GLN A 79 6.42 -3.15 21.06
N ARG A 80 5.39 -2.38 21.41
CA ARG A 80 5.23 -1.82 22.76
C ARG A 80 4.66 -2.82 23.78
N GLY A 81 4.34 -4.05 23.38
CA GLY A 81 3.65 -5.05 24.23
C GLY A 81 2.19 -4.70 24.56
N SER A 82 1.70 -3.54 24.13
CA SER A 82 0.33 -3.08 24.42
C SER A 82 -0.76 -3.94 23.78
N MET A 83 -0.43 -4.71 22.74
CA MET A 83 -1.36 -5.67 22.12
C MET A 83 -1.78 -6.76 23.10
N ASP A 84 -0.87 -7.24 23.95
CA ASP A 84 -1.17 -8.29 24.92
C ASP A 84 -2.15 -7.78 25.98
N PHE A 85 -1.99 -6.52 26.39
CA PHE A 85 -2.97 -5.83 27.25
C PHE A 85 -4.32 -5.67 26.55
N THR A 86 -4.35 -5.30 25.26
CA THR A 86 -5.60 -5.19 24.49
C THR A 86 -6.35 -6.51 24.43
N LEU A 87 -5.65 -7.63 24.28
CA LEU A 87 -6.24 -8.96 24.20
C LEU A 87 -6.61 -9.55 25.56
N ALA A 88 -6.05 -9.04 26.66
CA ALA A 88 -6.46 -9.41 28.02
C ALA A 88 -7.79 -8.74 28.45
N LEU A 89 -8.24 -7.71 27.74
CA LEU A 89 -9.53 -7.08 27.99
C LEU A 89 -10.68 -8.06 27.65
N PRO A 90 -11.86 -7.94 28.30
CA PRO A 90 -13.01 -8.82 28.10
C PRO A 90 -13.75 -8.53 26.78
N TYR A 91 -13.03 -8.42 25.67
CA TYR A 91 -13.56 -8.24 24.31
C TYR A 91 -13.20 -9.44 23.44
N SER A 92 -14.09 -9.79 22.51
CA SER A 92 -13.76 -10.78 21.50
C SER A 92 -12.67 -10.26 20.55
N ARG A 93 -11.81 -11.14 20.04
CA ARG A 93 -10.81 -10.80 19.03
C ARG A 93 -11.45 -10.19 17.77
N SER A 94 -12.64 -10.67 17.40
CA SER A 94 -13.42 -10.11 16.29
C SER A 94 -13.76 -8.63 16.53
N THR A 95 -14.26 -8.30 17.73
CA THR A 95 -14.61 -6.91 18.09
C THR A 95 -13.39 -6.00 18.07
N ILE A 96 -12.23 -6.48 18.54
CA ILE A 96 -10.97 -5.71 18.52
C ILE A 96 -10.54 -5.42 17.08
N PHE A 97 -10.56 -6.44 16.21
CA PHE A 97 -10.24 -6.28 14.79
C PHE A 97 -11.10 -5.22 14.13
N TRP A 98 -12.43 -5.36 14.21
CA TRP A 98 -13.37 -4.45 13.56
C TRP A 98 -13.23 -3.03 14.09
N THR A 99 -13.00 -2.88 15.40
CA THR A 99 -12.79 -1.55 15.99
C THR A 99 -11.58 -0.86 15.40
N LYS A 100 -10.41 -1.54 15.35
CA LYS A 100 -9.17 -0.97 14.81
C LYS A 100 -9.27 -0.64 13.32
N TRP A 101 -9.83 -1.57 12.55
CA TRP A 101 -10.01 -1.39 11.11
C TRP A 101 -10.95 -0.21 10.81
N PHE A 102 -12.09 -0.15 11.49
CA PHE A 102 -13.07 0.91 11.31
C PHE A 102 -12.53 2.28 11.76
N THR A 103 -11.77 2.33 12.87
CA THR A 103 -11.14 3.59 13.29
C THR A 103 -10.19 4.13 12.23
N GLY A 104 -9.38 3.28 11.59
CA GLY A 104 -8.47 3.73 10.53
C GLY A 104 -9.18 4.23 9.29
N ILE A 105 -10.24 3.55 8.85
CA ILE A 105 -11.04 4.00 7.71
C ILE A 105 -11.77 5.29 8.01
N CYS A 106 -12.37 5.43 9.19
CA CYS A 106 -13.02 6.67 9.60
C CYS A 106 -12.05 7.85 9.56
N ILE A 107 -10.80 7.67 9.99
CA ILE A 107 -9.78 8.71 9.91
C ILE A 107 -9.52 9.12 8.46
N ILE A 108 -9.30 8.15 7.56
CA ILE A 108 -9.05 8.41 6.14
C ILE A 108 -10.25 9.14 5.49
N VAL A 109 -11.47 8.62 5.70
CA VAL A 109 -12.70 9.17 5.10
C VAL A 109 -12.99 10.57 5.61
N VAL A 110 -12.93 10.80 6.93
CA VAL A 110 -13.19 12.12 7.51
C VAL A 110 -12.15 13.14 7.05
N SER A 111 -10.86 12.77 7.04
CA SER A 111 -9.81 13.65 6.52
C SER A 111 -9.99 14.00 5.05
N MET A 112 -10.41 13.03 4.24
CA MET A 112 -10.69 13.27 2.82
C MET A 112 -11.91 14.16 2.60
N LEU A 113 -12.98 13.98 3.38
CA LEU A 113 -14.17 14.85 3.31
C LEU A 113 -13.85 16.30 3.69
N ILE A 114 -13.02 16.50 4.72
CA ILE A 114 -12.56 17.83 5.11
C ILE A 114 -11.66 18.42 4.02
N SER A 115 -10.72 17.64 3.47
CA SER A 115 -9.85 18.08 2.37
C SER A 115 -10.65 18.49 1.13
N TYR A 116 -11.66 17.70 0.77
CA TYR A 116 -12.62 17.98 -0.30
C TYR A 116 -13.37 19.30 -0.06
N GLY A 117 -13.85 19.52 1.18
CA GLY A 117 -14.54 20.77 1.54
C GLY A 117 -13.63 22.01 1.42
N ILE A 118 -12.39 21.93 1.91
CA ILE A 118 -11.43 23.04 1.83
C ILE A 118 -11.05 23.35 0.38
N THR A 119 -10.80 22.32 -0.42
CA THR A 119 -10.46 22.49 -1.85
C THR A 119 -11.61 23.08 -2.66
N LEU A 120 -12.86 22.68 -2.38
CA LEU A 120 -14.04 23.34 -2.97
C LEU A 120 -14.11 24.83 -2.62
N LEU A 121 -13.86 25.18 -1.36
CA LEU A 121 -13.84 26.58 -0.93
C LEU A 121 -12.75 27.36 -1.67
N GLN A 122 -11.53 26.82 -1.80
CA GLN A 122 -10.46 27.47 -2.55
C GLN A 122 -10.80 27.66 -4.03
N LEU A 123 -11.34 26.62 -4.68
CA LEU A 123 -11.77 26.71 -6.10
C LEU A 123 -12.84 27.78 -6.32
N SER A 124 -13.76 27.96 -5.36
CA SER A 124 -14.78 29.01 -5.42
C SER A 124 -14.23 30.44 -5.28
N LEU A 125 -13.09 30.58 -4.59
CA LEU A 125 -12.44 31.88 -4.39
C LEU A 125 -11.59 32.28 -5.60
N TYR A 126 -11.01 31.30 -6.30
CA TYR A 126 -10.21 31.56 -7.49
C TYR A 126 -11.13 31.93 -8.66
N HIS A 127 -10.97 33.13 -9.20
CA HIS A 127 -11.85 33.65 -10.25
C HIS A 127 -11.55 33.00 -11.61
N GLY A 128 -12.60 32.56 -12.32
CA GLY A 128 -12.47 32.04 -13.68
C GLY A 128 -11.80 30.67 -13.77
N THR A 129 -12.07 29.76 -12.84
CA THR A 129 -11.53 28.40 -12.87
C THR A 129 -12.28 27.53 -13.88
N ALA A 130 -11.58 27.01 -14.89
CA ALA A 130 -12.09 25.91 -15.70
C ALA A 130 -11.62 24.60 -15.06
N ILE A 131 -12.56 23.82 -14.54
CA ILE A 131 -12.26 22.52 -13.92
C ILE A 131 -12.15 21.49 -15.06
N ASN A 132 -10.92 21.09 -15.38
CA ASN A 132 -10.69 20.01 -16.32
C ASN A 132 -10.70 18.68 -15.55
N GLY A 133 -11.70 17.85 -15.85
CA GLY A 133 -11.91 16.53 -15.22
C GLY A 133 -12.91 16.54 -14.07
N SER A 134 -13.35 15.34 -13.68
CA SER A 134 -14.33 15.15 -12.61
C SER A 134 -13.66 15.21 -11.23
N PHE A 135 -13.66 16.39 -10.61
CA PHE A 135 -13.13 16.63 -9.26
C PHE A 135 -13.57 15.57 -8.21
N LEU A 136 -14.86 15.23 -8.19
CA LEU A 136 -15.39 14.18 -7.31
C LEU A 136 -14.73 12.82 -7.57
N HIS A 137 -14.50 12.48 -8.84
CA HIS A 137 -13.92 11.21 -9.24
C HIS A 137 -12.49 11.06 -8.72
N TYR A 138 -11.69 12.13 -8.76
CA TYR A 138 -10.35 12.15 -8.18
C TYR A 138 -10.35 11.81 -6.68
N PHE A 139 -11.24 12.45 -5.90
CA PHE A 139 -11.35 12.21 -4.46
C PHE A 139 -11.85 10.79 -4.17
N CYS A 140 -12.83 10.29 -4.92
CA CYS A 140 -13.32 8.92 -4.79
C CYS A 140 -12.21 7.89 -5.08
N MET A 141 -11.48 8.06 -6.18
CA MET A 141 -10.37 7.17 -6.56
C MET A 141 -9.26 7.18 -5.52
N THR A 142 -8.84 8.36 -5.07
CA THR A 142 -7.80 8.53 -4.04
C THR A 142 -8.26 7.95 -2.70
N GLY A 143 -9.53 8.14 -2.32
CA GLY A 143 -10.09 7.56 -1.09
C GLY A 143 -10.07 6.03 -1.11
N VAL A 144 -10.52 5.42 -2.22
CA VAL A 144 -10.54 3.95 -2.36
C VAL A 144 -9.11 3.37 -2.36
N SER A 145 -8.16 4.03 -3.02
CA SER A 145 -6.76 3.56 -3.03
C SER A 145 -6.10 3.63 -1.66
N LEU A 146 -6.36 4.68 -0.87
CA LEU A 146 -5.86 4.77 0.50
C LEU A 146 -6.46 3.72 1.41
N ILE A 147 -7.77 3.46 1.28
CA ILE A 147 -8.43 2.38 2.03
C ILE A 147 -7.79 1.04 1.63
N MET A 148 -7.56 0.79 0.35
CA MET A 148 -6.89 -0.44 -0.10
C MET A 148 -5.49 -0.58 0.49
N VAL A 149 -4.64 0.45 0.41
CA VAL A 149 -3.29 0.41 0.99
C VAL A 149 -3.33 0.25 2.51
N PHE A 150 -4.20 0.98 3.19
CA PHE A 150 -4.40 0.85 4.62
C PHE A 150 -4.79 -0.59 5.01
N THR A 151 -5.78 -1.17 4.32
CA THR A 151 -6.26 -2.53 4.59
C THR A 151 -5.21 -3.59 4.28
N LEU A 152 -4.44 -3.43 3.19
CA LEU A 152 -3.30 -4.28 2.85
C LEU A 152 -2.27 -4.29 3.97
N VAL A 153 -1.83 -3.11 4.40
CA VAL A 153 -0.78 -2.97 5.43
C VAL A 153 -1.31 -3.44 6.79
N PHE A 154 -2.59 -3.21 7.08
CA PHE A 154 -3.25 -3.71 8.29
C PHE A 154 -3.34 -5.23 8.30
N ALA A 155 -3.70 -5.85 7.17
CA ALA A 155 -3.73 -7.31 7.00
C ALA A 155 -2.33 -7.92 7.14
N ALA A 156 -1.31 -7.31 6.52
CA ALA A 156 0.08 -7.70 6.71
C ALA A 156 0.48 -7.67 8.19
N GLY A 157 0.05 -6.63 8.93
CA GLY A 157 0.27 -6.53 10.36
C GLY A 157 -0.33 -7.70 11.14
N CYS A 158 -1.49 -8.21 10.74
CA CYS A 158 -2.14 -9.35 11.40
C CYS A 158 -1.33 -10.65 11.22
N MET A 159 -0.58 -10.75 10.12
CA MET A 159 0.24 -11.92 9.78
C MET A 159 1.65 -11.86 10.37
N THR A 160 2.14 -10.67 10.70
CA THR A 160 3.52 -10.44 11.14
C THR A 160 3.64 -10.17 12.64
N GLY A 161 4.82 -10.45 13.19
CA GLY A 161 5.12 -10.22 14.61
C GLY A 161 5.81 -8.89 14.92
N THR A 162 6.26 -8.13 13.91
CA THR A 162 6.97 -6.85 14.06
C THR A 162 6.51 -5.81 13.04
N SER A 163 6.71 -4.52 13.35
CA SER A 163 6.37 -3.40 12.45
C SER A 163 7.19 -3.39 11.16
N LEU A 164 8.47 -3.77 11.24
CA LEU A 164 9.33 -3.90 10.06
C LEU A 164 8.86 -5.04 9.15
N ALA A 165 8.55 -6.21 9.73
CA ALA A 165 8.03 -7.33 8.94
C ALA A 165 6.67 -6.98 8.31
N GLN A 166 5.80 -6.27 9.04
CA GLN A 166 4.54 -5.76 8.48
C GLN A 166 4.78 -4.93 7.21
N GLY A 167 5.75 -4.01 7.25
CA GLY A 167 6.05 -3.17 6.11
C GLY A 167 6.63 -3.94 4.91
N ILE A 168 7.60 -4.83 5.16
CA ILE A 168 8.18 -5.67 4.09
C ILE A 168 7.13 -6.57 3.45
N VAL A 169 6.29 -7.23 4.25
CA VAL A 169 5.23 -8.11 3.75
C VAL A 169 4.20 -7.32 2.96
N ALA A 170 3.81 -6.12 3.43
CA ALA A 170 2.90 -5.26 2.70
C ALA A 170 3.46 -4.88 1.31
N ILE A 171 4.68 -4.36 1.24
CA ILE A 171 5.32 -3.98 -0.02
C ILE A 171 5.47 -5.20 -0.94
N SER A 172 5.95 -6.32 -0.40
CA SER A 172 6.13 -7.56 -1.17
C SER A 172 4.80 -8.07 -1.73
N THR A 173 3.73 -8.01 -0.94
CA THR A 173 2.38 -8.47 -1.35
C THR A 173 1.80 -7.53 -2.41
N ALA A 174 1.96 -6.22 -2.25
CA ALA A 174 1.53 -5.24 -3.24
C ALA A 174 2.23 -5.47 -4.59
N MET A 175 3.54 -5.75 -4.56
CA MET A 175 4.35 -6.01 -5.77
C MET A 175 4.19 -7.40 -6.36
N LEU A 176 3.58 -8.35 -5.65
CA LEU A 176 3.55 -9.75 -6.06
C LEU A 176 2.90 -9.99 -7.44
N PRO A 177 1.72 -9.41 -7.77
CA PRO A 177 1.10 -9.65 -9.08
C PRO A 177 1.98 -9.19 -10.24
N LEU A 178 2.58 -8.00 -10.09
CA LEU A 178 3.51 -7.42 -11.07
C LEU A 178 4.78 -8.26 -11.17
N LEU A 179 5.37 -8.67 -10.04
CA LEU A 179 6.59 -9.46 -10.01
C LEU A 179 6.38 -10.82 -10.67
N VAL A 180 5.27 -11.50 -10.40
CA VAL A 180 5.00 -12.84 -10.98
C VAL A 180 4.92 -12.75 -12.50
N VAL A 181 4.10 -11.85 -13.04
CA VAL A 181 3.94 -11.73 -14.51
C VAL A 181 5.20 -11.15 -15.16
N GLY A 182 5.79 -10.11 -14.57
CA GLY A 182 7.00 -9.48 -15.09
C GLY A 182 8.17 -10.44 -15.15
N VAL A 183 8.38 -11.26 -14.12
CA VAL A 183 9.42 -12.29 -14.11
C VAL A 183 9.17 -13.33 -15.20
N VAL A 184 7.92 -13.77 -15.41
CA VAL A 184 7.60 -14.69 -16.52
C VAL A 184 7.96 -14.07 -17.87
N VAL A 185 7.54 -12.84 -18.14
CA VAL A 185 7.86 -12.13 -19.39
C VAL A 185 9.36 -11.99 -19.59
N MET A 186 10.10 -11.57 -18.55
CA MET A 186 11.56 -11.42 -18.61
C MET A 186 12.29 -12.73 -18.91
N ASN A 187 11.79 -13.85 -18.41
CA ASN A 187 12.39 -15.17 -18.62
C ASN A 187 12.06 -15.78 -19.98
N LEU A 188 11.15 -15.20 -20.77
CA LEU A 188 10.87 -15.63 -22.14
C LEU A 188 11.84 -15.02 -23.16
N TYR A 189 12.35 -13.81 -22.91
CA TYR A 189 13.29 -13.13 -23.82
C TYR A 189 14.57 -13.91 -24.18
N PRO A 190 15.17 -14.73 -23.28
CA PRO A 190 16.30 -15.60 -23.65
C PRO A 190 15.96 -16.67 -24.70
N PHE A 191 14.68 -17.03 -24.82
CA PHE A 191 14.23 -18.15 -25.67
C PHE A 191 13.38 -17.68 -26.86
N MET A 192 12.85 -16.45 -26.81
CA MET A 192 11.96 -15.87 -27.82
C MET A 192 12.36 -14.42 -28.07
N GLU A 193 12.62 -14.06 -29.33
CA GLU A 193 12.96 -12.67 -29.72
C GLU A 193 11.83 -11.67 -29.40
N HIS A 194 10.58 -12.12 -29.49
CA HIS A 194 9.39 -11.33 -29.18
C HIS A 194 8.45 -12.14 -28.29
N PRO A 195 8.39 -11.88 -26.97
CA PRO A 195 7.37 -12.47 -26.13
C PRO A 195 5.98 -12.04 -26.63
N PRO A 196 4.95 -12.88 -26.43
CA PRO A 196 3.62 -12.58 -26.92
C PRO A 196 3.12 -11.27 -26.31
N SER A 197 2.65 -10.36 -27.15
CA SER A 197 2.15 -9.04 -26.75
C SER A 197 1.07 -9.11 -25.69
N SER A 198 0.28 -10.19 -25.67
CA SER A 198 -0.71 -10.46 -24.63
C SER A 198 -0.12 -10.55 -23.22
N LEU A 199 1.08 -11.14 -23.05
CA LEU A 199 1.72 -11.24 -21.73
C LEU A 199 2.34 -9.90 -21.31
N VAL A 200 2.83 -9.11 -22.26
CA VAL A 200 3.34 -7.76 -22.00
C VAL A 200 2.19 -6.85 -21.53
N ASN A 201 1.07 -6.85 -22.26
CA ASN A 201 -0.13 -6.11 -21.88
C ASN A 201 -0.68 -6.57 -20.52
N LEU A 202 -0.69 -7.89 -20.25
CA LEU A 202 -1.07 -8.43 -18.96
C LEU A 202 -0.19 -7.86 -17.83
N SER A 203 1.12 -7.71 -18.05
CA SER A 203 2.02 -7.14 -17.05
C SER A 203 1.70 -5.67 -16.70
N GLU A 204 1.30 -4.89 -17.70
CA GLU A 204 0.86 -3.50 -17.53
C GLU A 204 -0.51 -3.43 -16.82
N GLU A 205 -1.45 -4.31 -17.18
CA GLU A 205 -2.74 -4.42 -16.50
C GLU A 205 -2.59 -4.85 -15.04
N MET A 206 -1.62 -5.73 -14.73
CA MET A 206 -1.37 -6.14 -13.34
C MET A 206 -0.83 -5.01 -12.47
N ALA A 207 -0.32 -3.92 -13.05
CA ALA A 207 0.07 -2.71 -12.31
C ALA A 207 -1.14 -2.01 -11.66
N ILE A 208 -2.37 -2.30 -12.10
CA ILE A 208 -3.62 -1.84 -11.47
C ILE A 208 -3.70 -2.30 -10.00
N PHE A 209 -3.20 -3.50 -9.70
CA PHE A 209 -3.26 -4.08 -8.37
C PHE A 209 -2.24 -3.48 -7.39
N LEU A 210 -1.26 -2.72 -7.88
CA LEU A 210 -0.23 -2.14 -7.02
C LEU A 210 -0.77 -0.99 -6.14
N ALA A 211 -1.93 -0.40 -6.48
CA ALA A 211 -2.44 0.92 -6.08
C ALA A 211 -1.75 2.13 -6.74
N PRO A 212 -0.51 2.55 -6.40
CA PRO A 212 0.03 3.83 -6.87
C PRO A 212 0.40 3.86 -8.36
N SER A 213 0.90 2.77 -8.93
CA SER A 213 1.44 2.77 -10.31
C SER A 213 0.36 3.00 -11.36
N TYR A 214 -0.88 2.59 -11.08
CA TYR A 214 -1.97 2.82 -12.02
C TYR A 214 -2.37 4.29 -12.11
N PHE A 215 -2.43 4.99 -10.98
CA PHE A 215 -2.84 6.40 -10.96
C PHE A 215 -1.81 7.33 -11.60
N ALA A 216 -0.53 6.92 -11.67
CA ALA A 216 0.51 7.65 -12.38
C ALA A 216 0.45 7.49 -13.90
N TYR A 217 -0.21 6.44 -14.41
CA TYR A 217 -0.23 6.08 -15.84
C TYR A 217 -1.63 6.15 -16.49
N ALA A 218 -2.72 6.13 -15.70
CA ALA A 218 -4.07 6.18 -16.22
C ALA A 218 -4.41 7.59 -16.73
N LYS A 219 -4.31 7.76 -18.05
CA LYS A 219 -4.65 9.01 -18.75
C LYS A 219 -6.16 9.33 -18.69
N GLU A 220 -7.00 8.33 -18.47
CA GLU A 220 -8.45 8.48 -18.29
C GLU A 220 -8.91 7.61 -17.11
N LEU A 221 -9.35 8.29 -16.04
CA LEU A 221 -9.87 7.66 -14.83
C LEU A 221 -11.35 7.34 -15.05
N SER A 222 -11.69 6.05 -15.09
CA SER A 222 -13.07 5.56 -15.20
C SER A 222 -13.54 4.97 -13.88
N TYR A 223 -14.82 5.14 -13.54
CA TYR A 223 -15.43 4.53 -12.34
C TYR A 223 -15.33 3.00 -12.33
N THR A 224 -15.23 2.36 -13.49
CA THR A 224 -15.05 0.89 -13.57
C THR A 224 -13.70 0.45 -12.99
N GLN A 225 -12.68 1.30 -13.05
CA GLN A 225 -11.35 1.00 -12.54
C GLN A 225 -11.28 1.02 -11.01
N MET A 226 -12.29 1.62 -10.33
CA MET A 226 -12.43 1.55 -8.87
C MET A 226 -12.76 0.14 -8.37
N LEU A 227 -13.27 -0.74 -9.24
CA LEU A 227 -13.71 -2.07 -8.86
C LEU A 227 -12.54 -2.97 -8.42
N ALA A 228 -11.39 -2.83 -9.08
CA ALA A 228 -10.18 -3.58 -8.75
C ALA A 228 -9.67 -3.29 -7.32
N PRO A 229 -9.39 -2.03 -6.92
CA PRO A 229 -8.92 -1.75 -5.56
C PRO A 229 -9.98 -2.05 -4.49
N LEU A 230 -11.27 -1.92 -4.80
CA LEU A 230 -12.36 -2.31 -3.89
C LEU A 230 -12.38 -3.83 -3.68
N PHE A 231 -12.26 -4.61 -4.75
CA PHE A 231 -12.14 -6.06 -4.68
C PHE A 231 -10.92 -6.48 -3.85
N MET A 232 -9.75 -5.86 -4.09
CA MET A 232 -8.54 -6.15 -3.31
C MET A 232 -8.69 -5.78 -1.83
N THR A 233 -9.35 -4.67 -1.52
CA THR A 233 -9.69 -4.28 -0.15
C THR A 233 -10.47 -5.38 0.57
N LEU A 234 -11.47 -5.99 -0.10
CA LEU A 234 -12.24 -7.10 0.46
C LEU A 234 -11.37 -8.34 0.67
N VAL A 235 -10.52 -8.69 -0.30
CA VAL A 235 -9.60 -9.83 -0.18
C VAL A 235 -8.64 -9.64 1.00
N TYR A 236 -8.01 -8.48 1.12
CA TYR A 236 -7.11 -8.17 2.23
C TYR A 236 -7.82 -8.14 3.58
N LEU A 237 -9.06 -7.66 3.62
CA LEU A 237 -9.87 -7.67 4.83
C LEU A 237 -10.17 -9.10 5.29
N ILE A 238 -10.55 -10.00 4.39
CA ILE A 238 -10.83 -11.41 4.70
C ILE A 238 -9.56 -12.09 5.23
N ILE A 239 -8.42 -11.88 4.55
CA ILE A 239 -7.13 -12.44 4.96
C ILE A 239 -6.72 -11.89 6.33
N GLY A 240 -6.82 -10.58 6.53
CA GLY A 240 -6.49 -9.91 7.79
C GLY A 240 -7.37 -10.41 8.95
N TYR A 241 -8.68 -10.52 8.72
CA TYR A 241 -9.65 -11.00 9.71
C TYR A 241 -9.36 -12.44 10.14
N ALA A 242 -9.21 -13.34 9.16
CA ALA A 242 -8.88 -14.74 9.44
C ALA A 242 -7.54 -14.90 10.17
N SER A 243 -6.55 -14.08 9.79
CA SER A 243 -5.22 -14.07 10.39
C SER A 243 -5.26 -13.59 11.84
N PHE A 244 -5.99 -12.50 12.12
CA PHE A 244 -6.10 -11.92 13.45
C PHE A 244 -6.81 -12.85 14.45
N LEU A 245 -7.88 -13.53 14.03
CA LEU A 245 -8.60 -14.45 14.89
C LEU A 245 -7.73 -15.60 15.39
N LYS A 246 -6.95 -16.23 14.49
CA LYS A 246 -6.10 -17.39 14.80
C LYS A 246 -4.66 -17.00 15.12
N GLN A 247 -4.39 -15.74 15.43
CA GLN A 247 -3.02 -15.28 15.69
C GLN A 247 -2.47 -15.88 17.00
N PRO A 248 -1.33 -16.62 16.98
CA PRO A 248 -0.65 -17.07 18.18
C PRO A 248 0.17 -15.91 18.77
N MET A 249 -0.11 -15.56 20.02
CA MET A 249 0.52 -14.42 20.70
C MET A 249 1.97 -14.70 21.12
N GLU A 250 2.29 -15.97 21.36
CA GLU A 250 3.62 -16.45 21.76
C GLU A 250 4.72 -16.20 20.71
N ARG A 251 4.33 -15.91 19.46
CA ARG A 251 5.26 -15.64 18.35
C ARG A 251 5.37 -14.16 17.98
N ASN A 252 4.94 -13.25 18.85
CA ASN A 252 5.30 -11.83 18.71
C ASN A 252 6.84 -11.68 18.71
N GLY A 253 7.38 -10.88 17.78
CA GLY A 253 8.83 -10.75 17.54
C GLY A 253 9.43 -11.68 16.47
N TYR A 254 8.68 -12.69 15.98
CA TYR A 254 9.06 -13.40 14.74
C TYR A 254 8.57 -12.63 13.51
N PHE A 255 9.19 -12.88 12.35
CA PHE A 255 8.79 -12.23 11.09
C PHE A 255 7.32 -12.50 10.78
N PHE A 256 6.93 -13.78 10.70
CA PHE A 256 5.52 -14.20 10.65
C PHE A 256 5.04 -14.73 12.00
N SER A 257 3.84 -14.33 12.39
CA SER A 257 3.15 -14.89 13.56
C SER A 257 2.80 -16.37 13.35
N TRP A 258 2.43 -16.79 12.14
CA TRP A 258 2.19 -18.21 11.80
C TRP A 258 3.45 -18.91 11.31
N LYS A 259 3.70 -20.12 11.80
CA LYS A 259 4.93 -20.87 11.49
C LYS A 259 4.83 -21.48 10.09
N GLN A 260 3.62 -21.86 9.71
CA GLN A 260 3.28 -22.45 8.43
C GLN A 260 3.52 -21.50 7.26
N LEU A 261 3.50 -20.18 7.47
CA LEU A 261 3.76 -19.19 6.42
C LEU A 261 5.26 -19.05 6.06
N ASN A 262 6.16 -19.46 6.96
CA ASN A 262 7.60 -19.29 6.73
C ASN A 262 8.08 -20.00 5.47
N LEU A 263 7.69 -21.27 5.29
CA LEU A 263 8.20 -22.10 4.19
C LEU A 263 7.61 -21.71 2.83
N PRO A 264 6.28 -21.53 2.65
CA PRO A 264 5.72 -21.10 1.38
C PRO A 264 6.27 -19.74 0.92
N VAL A 265 6.37 -18.77 1.84
CA VAL A 265 6.90 -17.45 1.50
C VAL A 265 8.39 -17.54 1.15
N PHE A 266 9.17 -18.34 1.89
CA PHE A 266 10.57 -18.56 1.57
C PHE A 266 10.76 -19.12 0.15
N ILE A 267 9.97 -20.12 -0.24
CA ILE A 267 10.01 -20.70 -1.59
C ILE A 267 9.69 -19.63 -2.64
N ILE A 268 8.65 -18.82 -2.43
CA ILE A 268 8.28 -17.74 -3.37
C ILE A 268 9.40 -16.72 -3.50
N VAL A 269 10.03 -16.29 -2.39
CA VAL A 269 11.14 -15.33 -2.41
C VAL A 269 12.34 -15.88 -3.17
N VAL A 270 12.67 -17.16 -2.99
CA VAL A 270 13.77 -17.83 -3.73
C VAL A 270 13.42 -17.95 -5.21
N LEU A 271 12.19 -18.36 -5.56
CA LEU A 271 11.76 -18.48 -6.96
C LEU A 271 11.74 -17.13 -7.68
N LEU A 272 11.16 -16.10 -7.07
CA LEU A 272 11.16 -14.76 -7.66
C LEU A 272 12.56 -14.15 -7.71
N GLY A 273 13.39 -14.39 -6.70
CA GLY A 273 14.79 -13.96 -6.69
C GLY A 273 15.59 -14.61 -7.81
N THR A 274 15.55 -15.95 -7.92
CA THR A 274 16.25 -16.69 -8.98
C THR A 274 15.85 -16.20 -10.36
N LEU A 275 14.57 -16.30 -10.69
CA LEU A 275 14.06 -15.98 -12.02
C LEU A 275 14.17 -14.47 -12.33
N GLY A 276 13.97 -13.60 -11.35
CA GLY A 276 14.10 -12.15 -11.53
C GLY A 276 15.52 -11.73 -11.87
N PHE A 277 16.52 -12.18 -11.11
CA PHE A 277 17.93 -11.87 -11.41
C PHE A 277 18.40 -12.51 -12.72
N GLY A 278 17.90 -13.69 -13.08
CA GLY A 278 18.14 -14.29 -14.39
C GLY A 278 17.68 -13.38 -15.54
N GLY A 279 16.40 -12.98 -15.51
CA GLY A 279 15.82 -12.10 -16.54
C GLY A 279 16.51 -10.74 -16.66
N ILE A 280 16.80 -10.08 -15.52
CA ILE A 280 17.50 -8.78 -15.49
C ILE A 280 18.92 -8.90 -16.05
N SER A 281 19.65 -9.96 -15.69
CA SER A 281 21.02 -10.16 -16.18
C SER A 281 21.07 -10.45 -17.67
N TYR A 282 20.08 -11.19 -18.20
CA TYR A 282 19.91 -11.34 -19.64
C TYR A 282 19.66 -9.99 -20.32
N GLY A 283 18.71 -9.19 -19.83
CA GLY A 283 18.39 -7.88 -20.40
C GLY A 283 19.57 -6.90 -20.42
N SER A 284 20.52 -7.03 -19.48
CA SER A 284 21.73 -6.20 -19.45
C SER A 284 22.85 -6.70 -20.36
N SER A 285 22.94 -8.01 -20.61
CA SER A 285 24.09 -8.62 -21.31
C SER A 285 23.74 -9.19 -22.69
N ASN A 286 22.45 -9.33 -23.00
CA ASN A 286 21.90 -10.05 -24.15
C ASN A 286 22.56 -11.42 -24.39
N SER A 287 22.94 -12.10 -23.30
CA SER A 287 23.72 -13.34 -23.37
C SER A 287 23.14 -14.43 -22.46
N ILE A 288 23.10 -15.67 -22.96
CA ILE A 288 22.66 -16.84 -22.19
C ILE A 288 23.57 -17.09 -20.99
N THR A 289 24.87 -16.76 -21.12
CA THR A 289 25.82 -16.85 -20.00
C THR A 289 25.46 -15.88 -18.88
N GLY A 290 25.12 -14.63 -19.22
CA GLY A 290 24.60 -13.65 -18.26
C GLY A 290 23.32 -14.13 -17.58
N TYR A 291 22.38 -14.71 -18.34
CA TYR A 291 21.17 -15.30 -17.78
C TYR A 291 21.46 -16.37 -16.70
N VAL A 292 22.34 -17.32 -16.98
CA VAL A 292 22.71 -18.39 -16.03
C VAL A 292 23.42 -17.83 -14.80
N ILE A 293 24.33 -16.88 -14.98
CA ILE A 293 25.01 -16.20 -13.87
C ILE A 293 23.97 -15.46 -12.99
N GLY A 294 23.03 -14.76 -13.62
CA GLY A 294 21.91 -14.10 -12.94
C GLY A 294 21.06 -15.05 -12.11
N LEU A 295 20.73 -16.23 -12.64
CA LEU A 295 19.99 -17.27 -11.91
C LEU A 295 20.76 -17.73 -10.65
N LEU A 296 22.07 -17.97 -10.76
CA LEU A 296 22.91 -18.41 -9.63
C LEU A 296 23.02 -17.32 -8.55
N ILE A 297 23.23 -16.07 -8.96
CA ILE A 297 23.27 -14.92 -8.04
C ILE A 297 21.91 -14.76 -7.36
N GLY A 298 20.81 -14.84 -8.12
CA GLY A 298 19.45 -14.76 -7.60
C GLY A 298 19.13 -15.86 -6.59
N ALA A 299 19.61 -17.09 -6.81
CA ALA A 299 19.48 -18.20 -5.86
C ALA A 299 20.21 -17.89 -4.55
N GLY A 300 21.46 -17.42 -4.64
CA GLY A 300 22.27 -17.07 -3.48
C GLY A 300 21.66 -15.93 -2.67
N ILE A 301 21.27 -14.83 -3.33
CA ILE A 301 20.68 -13.66 -2.68
C ILE A 301 19.30 -13.99 -2.10
N GLY A 302 18.42 -14.61 -2.90
CA GLY A 302 17.07 -14.98 -2.47
C GLY A 302 17.08 -15.96 -1.30
N GLY A 303 17.97 -16.96 -1.34
CA GLY A 303 18.13 -17.93 -0.26
C GLY A 303 18.68 -17.32 1.02
N THR A 304 19.73 -16.49 0.92
CA THR A 304 20.34 -15.85 2.10
C THR A 304 19.41 -14.82 2.74
N LEU A 305 18.85 -13.89 1.96
CA LEU A 305 17.92 -12.89 2.46
C LEU A 305 16.64 -13.52 3.01
N GLY A 306 16.05 -14.48 2.29
CA GLY A 306 14.87 -15.21 2.74
C GLY A 306 15.11 -15.92 4.06
N TYR A 307 16.26 -16.58 4.22
CA TYR A 307 16.60 -17.28 5.47
C TYR A 307 16.78 -16.29 6.63
N PHE A 308 17.57 -15.23 6.42
CA PHE A 308 17.84 -14.25 7.47
C PHE A 308 16.59 -13.48 7.89
N LEU A 309 15.70 -13.12 6.96
CA LEU A 309 14.49 -12.37 7.29
C LEU A 309 13.44 -13.25 7.95
N ILE A 310 13.21 -14.46 7.44
CA ILE A 310 12.06 -15.29 7.85
C ILE A 310 12.37 -16.11 9.12
N TYR A 311 13.59 -16.64 9.26
CA TYR A 311 13.93 -17.57 10.33
C TYR A 311 14.66 -16.93 11.50
N LYS A 312 15.30 -15.77 11.32
CA LYS A 312 15.94 -15.05 12.43
C LYS A 312 14.88 -14.32 13.25
N LYS A 313 14.85 -14.57 14.56
CA LYS A 313 14.01 -13.81 15.49
C LYS A 313 14.55 -12.38 15.61
N ALA A 314 13.70 -11.38 15.45
CA ALA A 314 14.08 -10.01 15.75
C ALA A 314 14.19 -9.86 17.28
N LYS A 315 15.27 -9.21 17.75
CA LYS A 315 15.32 -8.78 19.15
C LYS A 315 14.31 -7.64 19.30
N LEU A 316 13.32 -7.84 20.17
CA LEU A 316 12.40 -6.80 20.62
C LEU A 316 13.14 -5.81 21.52
#